data_AF-A0A918SC57-F1
#
_entry.id   AF-A0A918SC57-F1
#
_cell.length_a   1.000
_cell.length_b   1.000
_cell.length_c   1.000
_cell.angle_alpha   90.00
_cell.angle_beta   90.00
_cell.angle_gamma   90.00
#
_symmetry.space_group_name_H-M   'P 1'
#
loop_
_entity.id
_entity.type
_entity.pdbx_description
1 polymer ?
#
loop_
_entity_poly.entity_id
_entity_poly.type
_entity_poly.pdbx_seq_one_letter_code
_entity_poly.pdbx_strand_id
1 'polypeptide(L)'
;MKIVSLIIFVVFSYVQLFSQNSVSGFVNMETTVGQEQQVVLTKLTPQGNPDPNQVVSTAKIQKDGFFAFEDAVLSAKDQAYAVQVKGKPSEGKKQLDTIISDFRSFILSGKDTLFFHKGSELFSEYSTNSKADQEWQKLKEYEKKVKYQDQITPDEYALQTRKYTKDSLQILLVKLFSIQTLDKKKLLDKDIKENPDFYLDLLKKLQQSDLEPSSYAYLENKIMMTHQDIIERKYTISMVFNFLGFSGILGLLFVVFRMRKKSHFTPTVPLSKQENNVKDLIMQGKTNKEIAAELFISISTVKTHTSNIYSKLNVSNRKELLLKQ
;
A
#
# COMPACT_ATOMS: atom_id res chain seq x y z
N MET A 1 57.68 -37.24 11.42
CA MET A 1 56.63 -36.19 11.54
C MET A 1 55.88 -35.86 10.24
N LYS A 2 56.14 -36.46 9.06
CA LYS A 2 55.35 -36.19 7.83
C LYS A 2 54.24 -37.20 7.53
N ILE A 3 54.26 -38.40 8.14
CA ILE A 3 53.29 -39.47 7.86
C ILE A 3 52.00 -39.32 8.67
N VAL A 4 52.08 -38.80 9.90
CA VAL A 4 50.90 -38.58 10.76
C VAL A 4 50.01 -37.44 10.23
N SER A 5 50.60 -36.43 9.57
CA SER A 5 49.84 -35.33 8.98
C SER A 5 49.09 -35.72 7.72
N LEU A 6 49.55 -36.76 6.98
CA LEU A 6 48.86 -37.25 5.78
C LEU A 6 47.66 -38.14 6.15
N ILE A 7 47.75 -38.88 7.27
CA ILE A 7 46.64 -39.71 7.77
C ILE A 7 45.51 -38.84 8.32
N ILE A 8 45.82 -37.72 8.98
CA ILE A 8 44.79 -36.77 9.46
C ILE A 8 44.11 -36.04 8.29
N PHE A 9 44.81 -35.78 7.18
CA PHE A 9 44.24 -35.14 6.00
C PHE A 9 43.36 -36.10 5.17
N VAL A 10 43.70 -37.40 5.13
CA VAL A 10 42.91 -38.42 4.40
C VAL A 10 41.69 -38.90 5.20
N VAL A 11 41.74 -38.86 6.54
CA VAL A 11 40.60 -39.22 7.40
C VAL A 11 39.52 -38.13 7.45
N PHE A 12 39.83 -36.87 7.09
CA PHE A 12 38.82 -35.81 6.95
C PHE A 12 38.18 -35.70 5.54
N SER A 13 38.71 -36.42 4.54
CA SER A 13 38.17 -36.45 3.17
C SER A 13 37.09 -37.53 2.93
N TYR A 14 36.61 -38.20 3.98
CA TYR A 14 35.52 -39.17 3.90
C TYR A 14 34.35 -38.79 4.84
N VAL A 15 33.94 -37.52 4.82
CA VAL A 15 32.50 -37.27 4.98
C VAL A 15 31.90 -37.59 3.63
N GLN A 16 31.45 -38.83 3.44
CA GLN A 16 30.43 -39.08 2.45
C GLN A 16 29.31 -38.09 2.77
N LEU A 17 29.17 -37.07 1.93
CA LEU A 17 27.98 -36.23 1.84
C LEU A 17 26.87 -37.19 1.39
N PHE A 18 26.37 -37.99 2.33
CA PHE A 18 25.05 -38.57 2.19
C PHE A 18 24.13 -37.37 2.04
N SER A 19 23.50 -37.28 0.87
CA SER A 19 22.28 -36.51 0.68
C SER A 19 21.42 -36.76 1.92
N GLN A 20 21.30 -35.78 2.82
CA GLN A 20 20.29 -35.88 3.87
C GLN A 20 18.97 -35.82 3.11
N ASN A 21 18.24 -36.94 3.10
CA ASN A 21 16.93 -37.00 2.47
C ASN A 21 16.07 -35.87 3.04
N SER A 22 15.83 -34.85 2.23
CA SER A 22 15.12 -33.64 2.66
C SER A 22 13.65 -33.93 2.96
N VAL A 23 13.09 -34.98 2.38
CA VAL A 23 11.72 -35.45 2.61
C VAL A 23 11.70 -36.97 2.67
N SER A 24 11.18 -37.53 3.77
CA SER A 24 11.02 -38.97 3.96
C SER A 24 9.90 -39.29 4.96
N GLY A 25 9.60 -40.58 5.16
CA GLY A 25 8.70 -41.03 6.20
C GLY A 25 7.79 -42.16 5.73
N PHE A 26 6.60 -42.24 6.30
CA PHE A 26 5.67 -43.33 6.03
C PHE A 26 4.39 -42.86 5.33
N VAL A 27 3.90 -43.70 4.42
CA VAL A 27 2.56 -43.62 3.83
C VAL A 27 1.71 -44.73 4.43
N ASN A 28 0.45 -44.44 4.75
CA ASN A 28 -0.47 -45.49 5.19
C ASN A 28 -0.89 -46.38 4.00
N MET A 29 -0.35 -47.59 3.96
CA MET A 29 -0.57 -48.57 2.89
C MET A 29 -2.01 -49.09 2.82
N GLU A 30 -2.78 -49.10 3.92
CA GLU A 30 -4.19 -49.54 3.91
C GLU A 30 -5.08 -48.63 3.06
N THR A 31 -4.66 -47.38 2.87
CA THR A 31 -5.36 -46.39 2.05
C THR A 31 -4.92 -46.38 0.59
N THR A 32 -3.99 -47.27 0.22
CA THR A 32 -3.34 -47.31 -1.09
C THR A 32 -3.66 -48.61 -1.83
N VAL A 33 -4.10 -48.54 -3.09
CA VAL A 33 -4.45 -49.71 -3.91
C VAL A 33 -3.56 -49.72 -5.16
N GLY A 34 -2.86 -50.82 -5.45
CA GLY A 34 -2.14 -51.01 -6.74
C GLY A 34 -0.68 -51.48 -6.63
N GLN A 35 -0.13 -51.94 -7.77
CA GLN A 35 1.11 -52.75 -7.84
C GLN A 35 2.44 -51.97 -7.96
N GLU A 36 2.43 -50.66 -8.25
CA GLU A 36 3.64 -49.83 -8.22
C GLU A 36 3.33 -48.43 -7.67
N GLN A 37 3.44 -48.30 -6.35
CA GLN A 37 3.12 -47.05 -5.68
C GLN A 37 4.40 -46.24 -5.47
N GLN A 38 4.41 -45.04 -6.03
CA GLN A 38 5.48 -44.08 -5.89
C GLN A 38 4.94 -42.82 -5.23
N VAL A 39 5.71 -42.20 -4.35
CA VAL A 39 5.43 -40.85 -3.87
C VAL A 39 6.07 -39.87 -4.82
N VAL A 40 5.31 -38.89 -5.28
CA VAL A 40 5.78 -37.82 -6.16
C VAL A 40 5.89 -36.54 -5.35
N LEU A 41 7.05 -35.91 -5.39
CA LEU A 41 7.29 -34.57 -4.85
C LEU A 41 7.12 -33.56 -5.98
N THR A 42 6.26 -32.57 -5.80
CA THR A 42 5.97 -31.53 -6.79
C THR A 42 6.08 -30.16 -6.15
N LYS A 43 6.45 -29.14 -6.94
CA LYS A 43 6.27 -27.75 -6.52
C LYS A 43 4.77 -27.40 -6.53
N LEU A 44 4.36 -26.54 -5.61
CA LEU A 44 3.02 -25.98 -5.65
C LEU A 44 2.96 -24.80 -6.63
N THR A 45 1.83 -24.71 -7.34
CA THR A 45 1.45 -23.51 -8.05
C THR A 45 1.23 -22.35 -7.06
N PRO A 46 1.23 -21.10 -7.55
CA PRO A 46 0.78 -19.97 -6.73
C PRO A 46 -0.64 -20.12 -6.19
N GLN A 47 -1.48 -21.02 -6.70
CA GLN A 47 -2.84 -21.27 -6.17
C GLN A 47 -2.86 -22.30 -5.03
N GLY A 48 -1.70 -22.87 -4.69
CA GLY A 48 -1.54 -23.86 -3.62
C GLY A 48 -1.86 -25.30 -4.03
N ASN A 49 -1.92 -25.59 -5.34
CA ASN A 49 -2.15 -26.94 -5.87
C ASN A 49 -0.84 -27.52 -6.40
N PRO A 50 -0.63 -28.85 -6.36
CA PRO A 50 0.50 -29.51 -7.02
C PRO A 50 0.56 -29.12 -8.51
N ASP A 51 1.71 -28.67 -8.99
CA ASP A 51 1.93 -28.42 -10.42
C ASP A 51 2.41 -29.71 -11.10
N PRO A 52 1.59 -30.36 -11.96
CA PRO A 52 1.97 -31.60 -12.62
C PRO A 52 3.18 -31.44 -13.55
N ASN A 53 3.51 -30.22 -13.98
CA ASN A 53 4.65 -29.94 -14.84
C ASN A 53 5.93 -29.61 -14.04
N GLN A 54 5.85 -29.53 -12.71
CA GLN A 54 6.99 -29.24 -11.84
C GLN A 54 7.24 -30.36 -10.82
N VAL A 55 7.35 -31.58 -11.33
CA VAL A 55 7.82 -32.73 -10.53
C VAL A 55 9.29 -32.53 -10.17
N VAL A 56 9.58 -32.60 -8.88
CA VAL A 56 10.92 -32.43 -8.30
C VAL A 56 11.63 -33.78 -8.22
N SER A 57 10.94 -34.79 -7.71
CA SER A 57 11.50 -36.13 -7.53
C SER A 57 10.39 -37.16 -7.33
N THR A 58 10.72 -38.44 -7.43
CA THR A 58 9.81 -39.57 -7.22
C THR A 58 10.52 -40.62 -6.38
N ALA A 59 9.84 -41.15 -5.36
CA ALA A 59 10.36 -42.17 -4.45
C ALA A 59 9.50 -43.43 -4.53
N LYS A 60 10.13 -44.61 -4.54
CA LYS A 60 9.39 -45.87 -4.40
C LYS A 60 8.91 -46.05 -2.96
N ILE A 61 7.72 -46.60 -2.79
CA ILE A 61 7.20 -46.98 -1.48
C ILE A 61 7.66 -48.41 -1.16
N GLN A 62 8.29 -48.59 0.01
CA GLN A 62 8.74 -49.87 0.52
C GLN A 62 7.56 -50.70 1.08
N LYS A 63 7.80 -51.99 1.36
CA LYS A 63 6.74 -52.90 1.83
C LYS A 63 6.09 -52.48 3.15
N ASP A 64 6.83 -51.77 4.00
CA ASP A 64 6.37 -51.26 5.29
C ASP A 64 5.77 -49.85 5.21
N GLY A 65 5.59 -49.32 3.98
CA GLY A 65 5.07 -47.99 3.71
C GLY A 65 6.12 -46.87 3.77
N PHE A 66 7.39 -47.19 4.02
CA PHE A 66 8.45 -46.18 4.05
C PHE A 66 8.76 -45.66 2.64
N PHE A 67 9.03 -44.35 2.54
CA PHE A 67 9.59 -43.73 1.34
C PHE A 67 10.63 -42.68 1.73
N ALA A 68 11.58 -42.45 0.83
CA ALA A 68 12.50 -41.34 0.95
C ALA A 68 12.93 -40.86 -0.43
N PHE A 69 13.06 -39.54 -0.58
CA PHE A 69 13.59 -38.95 -1.81
C PHE A 69 15.11 -38.81 -1.71
N GLU A 70 15.84 -39.70 -2.37
CA GLU A 70 17.31 -39.74 -2.34
C GLU A 70 17.94 -38.63 -3.21
N ASP A 71 17.30 -38.34 -4.35
CA ASP A 71 17.79 -37.42 -5.38
C ASP A 71 17.01 -36.09 -5.45
N ALA A 72 16.23 -35.75 -4.41
CA ALA A 72 15.43 -34.52 -4.43
C ALA A 72 16.31 -33.27 -4.31
N VAL A 73 16.47 -32.56 -5.43
CA VAL A 73 17.09 -31.24 -5.45
C VAL A 73 16.04 -30.17 -5.13
N LEU A 74 15.97 -29.79 -3.85
CA LEU A 74 15.11 -28.69 -3.42
C LEU A 74 15.70 -27.32 -3.79
N SER A 75 14.82 -26.32 -3.81
CA SER A 75 15.21 -24.92 -3.99
C SER A 75 16.12 -24.47 -2.86
N ALA A 76 17.15 -23.67 -3.16
CA ALA A 76 17.99 -23.06 -2.13
C ALA A 76 17.19 -22.12 -1.20
N LYS A 77 16.04 -21.63 -1.67
CA LYS A 77 15.12 -20.72 -0.96
C LYS A 77 13.83 -21.42 -0.59
N ASP A 78 13.13 -20.91 0.41
CA ASP A 78 11.83 -21.42 0.84
C ASP A 78 10.87 -21.50 -0.36
N GLN A 79 10.41 -22.70 -0.63
CA GLN A 79 9.47 -23.01 -1.70
C GLN A 79 8.41 -23.96 -1.17
N ALA A 80 7.18 -23.78 -1.65
CA ALA A 80 6.10 -24.68 -1.30
C ALA A 80 6.07 -25.91 -2.21
N TYR A 81 5.93 -27.06 -1.57
CA TYR A 81 5.93 -28.38 -2.20
C TYR A 81 4.69 -29.17 -1.77
N ALA A 82 4.43 -30.24 -2.51
CA ALA A 82 3.47 -31.26 -2.13
C ALA A 82 3.97 -32.67 -2.42
N VAL A 83 3.58 -33.61 -1.56
CA VAL A 83 3.72 -35.05 -1.79
C VAL A 83 2.38 -35.68 -2.09
N GLN A 84 2.34 -36.59 -3.06
CA GLN A 84 1.16 -37.35 -3.45
C GLN A 84 1.55 -38.76 -3.91
N VAL A 85 0.65 -39.73 -3.79
CA VAL A 85 0.89 -41.09 -4.31
C VAL A 85 0.47 -41.18 -5.78
N LYS A 86 1.38 -41.61 -6.65
CA LYS A 86 1.14 -41.85 -8.08
C LYS A 86 0.19 -43.03 -8.27
N GLY A 87 -0.88 -42.86 -9.04
CA GLY A 87 -1.80 -43.96 -9.39
C GLY A 87 -3.24 -43.85 -8.88
N LYS A 88 -3.66 -42.76 -8.24
CA LYS A 88 -5.08 -42.40 -8.07
C LYS A 88 -5.49 -41.37 -9.12
N PRO A 89 -6.24 -41.72 -10.17
CA PRO A 89 -7.10 -40.77 -10.86
C PRO A 89 -8.39 -40.57 -10.04
N SER A 90 -8.85 -39.32 -9.91
CA SER A 90 -10.20 -39.00 -9.44
C SER A 90 -11.24 -39.40 -10.50
N GLU A 91 -11.38 -40.70 -10.81
CA GLU A 91 -12.48 -41.16 -11.66
C GLU A 91 -13.79 -41.19 -10.85
N GLY A 92 -14.71 -40.29 -11.18
CA GLY A 92 -16.14 -40.52 -11.01
C GLY A 92 -16.82 -40.15 -9.68
N LYS A 93 -16.24 -39.32 -8.80
CA LYS A 93 -16.96 -38.85 -7.59
C LYS A 93 -17.60 -37.48 -7.79
N LYS A 94 -18.91 -37.43 -7.51
CA LYS A 94 -19.74 -36.21 -7.49
C LYS A 94 -19.07 -35.10 -6.67
N GLN A 95 -19.19 -33.88 -7.20
CA GLN A 95 -18.47 -32.65 -6.87
C GLN A 95 -18.65 -32.10 -5.44
N LEU A 96 -19.26 -32.82 -4.49
CA LEU A 96 -19.58 -32.28 -3.16
C LEU A 96 -18.96 -33.00 -1.94
N ASP A 97 -18.27 -34.14 -2.08
CA ASP A 97 -17.67 -34.87 -0.93
C ASP A 97 -16.15 -35.15 -1.04
N THR A 98 -15.41 -34.35 -1.82
CA THR A 98 -13.95 -34.54 -1.98
C THR A 98 -13.15 -33.61 -1.05
N ILE A 99 -13.11 -33.95 0.25
CA ILE A 99 -12.15 -33.36 1.20
C ILE A 99 -11.23 -34.48 1.74
N ILE A 100 -10.62 -35.22 0.82
CA ILE A 100 -9.29 -35.78 1.04
C ILE A 100 -8.47 -35.12 -0.06
N SER A 101 -7.69 -34.10 0.27
CA SER A 101 -6.65 -33.69 -0.67
C SER A 101 -5.69 -34.87 -0.77
N ASP A 102 -5.62 -35.53 -1.93
CA ASP A 102 -4.72 -36.68 -2.20
C ASP A 102 -3.22 -36.31 -2.13
N PHE A 103 -2.89 -35.15 -1.54
CA PHE A 103 -1.57 -34.63 -1.34
C PHE A 103 -1.42 -33.93 0.03
N ARG A 104 -0.19 -33.88 0.54
CA ARG A 104 0.20 -33.02 1.68
C ARG A 104 1.15 -31.94 1.22
N SER A 105 0.87 -30.70 1.63
CA SER A 105 1.71 -29.55 1.32
C SER A 105 2.59 -29.12 2.49
N PHE A 106 3.76 -28.56 2.18
CA PHE A 106 4.74 -28.04 3.13
C PHE A 106 5.72 -27.05 2.46
N ILE A 107 6.41 -26.21 3.24
CA ILE A 107 7.44 -25.27 2.74
C ILE A 107 8.83 -25.74 3.15
N LEU A 108 9.72 -25.95 2.19
CA LEU A 108 11.11 -26.32 2.47
C LEU A 108 12.07 -25.50 1.62
N SER A 109 13.30 -25.41 2.10
CA SER A 109 14.50 -25.06 1.33
C SER A 109 15.47 -26.23 1.34
N GLY A 110 16.54 -26.17 0.54
CA GLY A 110 17.52 -27.26 0.37
C GLY A 110 18.34 -27.60 1.60
N LYS A 111 18.22 -26.82 2.68
CA LYS A 111 18.81 -27.10 4.00
C LYS A 111 17.83 -27.74 4.98
N ASP A 112 16.56 -27.80 4.62
CA ASP A 112 15.49 -28.27 5.50
C ASP A 112 15.22 -29.76 5.30
N THR A 113 14.68 -30.38 6.35
CA THR A 113 14.33 -31.80 6.39
C THR A 113 12.93 -31.96 6.95
N LEU A 114 12.19 -32.92 6.40
CA LEU A 114 10.83 -33.25 6.79
C LEU A 114 10.65 -34.77 6.90
N PHE A 115 9.99 -35.22 7.97
CA PHE A 115 9.74 -36.62 8.24
C PHE A 115 8.25 -36.89 8.56
N PHE A 116 7.58 -37.71 7.75
CA PHE A 116 6.21 -38.15 7.97
C PHE A 116 6.14 -39.32 8.96
N HIS A 117 5.34 -39.16 10.01
CA HIS A 117 5.09 -40.21 11.00
C HIS A 117 4.06 -41.21 10.51
N LYS A 118 4.07 -42.41 11.09
CA LYS A 118 3.00 -43.40 10.88
C LYS A 118 1.69 -42.87 11.46
N GLY A 119 0.58 -43.17 10.79
CA GLY A 119 -0.75 -42.85 11.30
C GLY A 119 -1.85 -43.37 10.37
N SER A 120 -3.09 -42.98 10.65
CA SER A 120 -4.28 -43.49 9.96
C SER A 120 -4.56 -42.80 8.63
N GLU A 121 -4.06 -41.59 8.39
CA GLU A 121 -4.20 -40.89 7.11
C GLU A 121 -3.13 -41.32 6.11
N LEU A 122 -3.41 -41.15 4.80
CA LEU A 122 -2.48 -41.46 3.70
C LEU A 122 -1.08 -40.89 3.97
N PHE A 123 -1.02 -39.61 4.31
CA PHE A 123 0.15 -38.95 4.87
C PHE A 123 -0.28 -38.34 6.19
N SER A 124 0.26 -38.82 7.30
CA SER A 124 -0.12 -38.36 8.63
C SER A 124 0.65 -37.09 9.05
N GLU A 125 0.66 -36.77 10.35
CA GLU A 125 1.49 -35.68 10.88
C GLU A 125 2.97 -35.89 10.56
N TYR A 126 3.71 -34.78 10.49
CA TYR A 126 5.11 -34.78 10.14
C TYR A 126 5.87 -33.77 10.98
N SER A 127 7.16 -34.03 11.16
CA SER A 127 8.09 -33.11 11.82
C SER A 127 8.99 -32.46 10.79
N THR A 128 9.35 -31.19 11.03
CA THR A 128 10.20 -30.40 10.13
C THR A 128 11.06 -29.42 10.92
N ASN A 129 12.27 -29.15 10.42
CA ASN A 129 13.14 -28.08 10.93
C ASN A 129 12.90 -26.73 10.20
N SER A 130 12.07 -26.70 9.16
CA SER A 130 11.72 -25.48 8.42
C SER A 130 10.86 -24.56 9.27
N LYS A 131 11.40 -23.38 9.60
CA LYS A 131 10.64 -22.33 10.31
C LYS A 131 9.45 -21.84 9.48
N ALA A 132 9.63 -21.77 8.16
CA ALA A 132 8.58 -21.37 7.24
C ALA A 132 7.42 -22.36 7.24
N ASP A 133 7.73 -23.66 7.27
CA ASP A 133 6.69 -24.67 7.37
C ASP A 133 6.01 -24.69 8.73
N GLN A 134 6.76 -24.54 9.82
CA GLN A 134 6.18 -24.44 11.17
C GLN A 134 5.19 -23.27 11.26
N GLU A 135 5.53 -22.11 10.69
CA GLU A 135 4.60 -20.98 10.58
C GLU A 135 3.39 -21.31 9.69
N TRP A 136 3.59 -22.07 8.61
CA TRP A 136 2.50 -22.49 7.74
C TRP A 136 1.56 -23.51 8.40
N GLN A 137 2.08 -24.41 9.23
CA GLN A 137 1.29 -25.33 10.04
C GLN A 137 0.39 -24.57 11.00
N LYS A 138 0.88 -23.51 11.66
CA LYS A 138 0.04 -22.66 12.51
C LYS A 138 -1.10 -22.01 11.72
N LEU A 139 -0.85 -21.56 10.49
CA LEU A 139 -1.90 -21.05 9.60
C LEU A 139 -2.93 -22.14 9.27
N LYS A 140 -2.49 -23.35 8.90
CA LYS A 140 -3.38 -24.49 8.60
C LYS A 140 -4.22 -24.89 9.82
N GLU A 141 -3.63 -24.89 11.01
CA GLU A 141 -4.35 -25.15 12.26
C GLU A 141 -5.39 -24.06 12.56
N TYR A 142 -5.04 -22.78 12.35
CA TYR A 142 -5.98 -21.68 12.48
C TYR A 142 -7.15 -21.84 11.49
N GLU A 143 -6.86 -22.11 10.21
CA GLU A 143 -7.88 -22.36 9.19
C GLU A 143 -8.77 -23.55 9.55
N LYS A 144 -8.19 -24.63 10.10
CA LYS A 144 -8.91 -25.80 10.61
C LYS A 144 -9.87 -25.40 11.73
N LYS A 145 -9.38 -24.68 12.75
CA LYS A 145 -10.20 -24.20 13.89
C LYS A 145 -11.37 -23.36 13.42
N VAL A 146 -11.12 -22.42 12.51
CA VAL A 146 -12.16 -21.55 11.95
C VAL A 146 -13.17 -22.33 11.11
N LYS A 147 -12.74 -23.35 10.35
CA LYS A 147 -13.65 -24.19 9.55
C LYS A 147 -14.67 -24.96 10.40
N TYR A 148 -14.28 -25.40 11.60
CA TYR A 148 -15.16 -26.14 12.52
C TYR A 148 -15.93 -25.24 13.50
N GLN A 149 -15.77 -23.92 13.40
CA GLN A 149 -16.50 -22.98 14.23
C GLN A 149 -17.78 -22.59 13.50
N ASP A 150 -18.90 -23.17 13.93
CA ASP A 150 -20.22 -22.80 13.45
C ASP A 150 -20.45 -21.30 13.74
N GLN A 151 -20.66 -20.49 12.69
CA GLN A 151 -21.11 -19.07 12.73
C GLN A 151 -20.07 -17.93 12.66
N ILE A 152 -18.87 -18.11 12.11
CA ILE A 152 -18.03 -16.94 11.79
C ILE A 152 -18.58 -16.20 10.55
N THR A 153 -18.90 -14.90 10.70
CA THR A 153 -19.32 -14.04 9.58
C THR A 153 -18.14 -13.77 8.63
N PRO A 154 -18.38 -13.46 7.34
CA PRO A 154 -17.29 -13.18 6.39
C PRO A 154 -16.40 -11.99 6.82
N ASP A 155 -16.99 -10.97 7.43
CA ASP A 155 -16.27 -9.79 7.91
C ASP A 155 -15.41 -10.12 9.15
N GLU A 156 -15.94 -10.95 10.06
CA GLU A 156 -15.17 -11.45 11.20
C GLU A 156 -14.04 -12.37 10.75
N TYR A 157 -14.28 -13.23 9.76
CA TYR A 157 -13.24 -14.05 9.14
C TYR A 157 -12.10 -13.19 8.56
N ALA A 158 -12.44 -12.15 7.80
CA ALA A 158 -11.46 -11.24 7.21
C ALA A 158 -10.66 -10.53 8.30
N LEU A 159 -11.33 -9.99 9.33
CA LEU A 159 -10.68 -9.29 10.43
C LEU A 159 -9.73 -10.18 11.23
N GLN A 160 -10.16 -11.40 11.60
CA GLN A 160 -9.33 -12.34 12.35
C GLN A 160 -8.15 -12.83 11.50
N THR A 161 -8.39 -13.19 10.24
CA THR A 161 -7.34 -13.65 9.32
C THR A 161 -6.33 -12.55 9.04
N ARG A 162 -6.77 -11.30 8.94
CA ARG A 162 -5.88 -10.14 8.83
C ARG A 162 -5.04 -9.95 10.09
N LYS A 163 -5.64 -9.94 11.28
CA LYS A 163 -4.91 -9.82 12.55
C LYS A 163 -3.82 -10.89 12.65
N TYR A 164 -4.18 -12.12 12.32
CA TYR A 164 -3.25 -13.24 12.28
C TYR A 164 -2.14 -13.05 11.23
N THR A 165 -2.48 -12.66 10.01
CA THR A 165 -1.53 -12.47 8.91
C THR A 165 -0.55 -11.32 9.16
N LYS A 166 -1.04 -10.24 9.76
CA LYS A 166 -0.26 -9.04 10.01
C LYS A 166 0.72 -9.25 11.16
N ASP A 167 0.21 -9.75 12.29
CA ASP A 167 0.92 -9.72 13.58
C ASP A 167 1.50 -11.08 13.99
N SER A 168 0.85 -12.19 13.61
CA SER A 168 1.27 -13.54 14.02
C SER A 168 2.23 -14.19 13.03
N LEU A 169 1.96 -14.07 11.72
CA LEU A 169 2.80 -14.69 10.70
C LEU A 169 4.07 -13.86 10.48
N GLN A 170 5.23 -14.49 10.56
CA GLN A 170 6.52 -13.80 10.39
C GLN A 170 7.09 -13.96 8.98
N ILE A 171 6.73 -15.05 8.30
CA ILE A 171 7.32 -15.45 7.02
C ILE A 171 6.46 -14.93 5.85
N LEU A 172 7.09 -14.20 4.93
CA LEU A 172 6.42 -13.55 3.80
C LEU A 172 5.64 -14.53 2.90
N LEU A 173 6.23 -15.69 2.61
CA LEU A 173 5.57 -16.74 1.83
C LEU A 173 4.29 -17.25 2.53
N VAL A 174 4.30 -17.34 3.86
CA VAL A 174 3.13 -17.76 4.63
C VAL A 174 2.05 -16.66 4.64
N LYS A 175 2.45 -15.37 4.67
CA LYS A 175 1.51 -14.25 4.49
C LYS A 175 0.86 -14.25 3.10
N LEU A 176 1.60 -14.65 2.06
CA LEU A 176 1.03 -14.81 0.73
C LEU A 176 -0.03 -15.92 0.70
N PHE A 177 0.26 -17.07 1.33
CA PHE A 177 -0.71 -18.16 1.40
C PHE A 177 -1.99 -17.76 2.14
N SER A 178 -1.90 -17.03 3.27
CA SER A 178 -3.11 -16.57 3.97
C SER A 178 -3.93 -15.56 3.14
N ILE A 179 -3.26 -14.71 2.35
CA ILE A 179 -3.93 -13.78 1.42
C ILE A 179 -4.66 -14.51 0.29
N GLN A 180 -4.07 -15.59 -0.22
CA GLN A 180 -4.76 -16.45 -1.19
C GLN A 180 -6.00 -17.10 -0.59
N THR A 181 -5.97 -17.48 0.69
CA THR A 181 -7.16 -17.98 1.39
C THR A 181 -8.26 -16.91 1.45
N LEU A 182 -7.91 -15.65 1.72
CA LEU A 182 -8.86 -14.53 1.67
C LEU A 182 -9.49 -14.34 0.28
N ASP A 183 -8.69 -14.48 -0.78
CA ASP A 183 -9.21 -14.37 -2.14
C ASP A 183 -10.12 -15.53 -2.54
N LYS A 184 -9.76 -16.77 -2.18
CA LYS A 184 -10.61 -17.95 -2.40
C LYS A 184 -11.99 -17.77 -1.76
N LYS A 185 -12.06 -17.00 -0.66
CA LYS A 185 -13.31 -16.64 0.02
C LYS A 185 -13.97 -15.36 -0.50
N LYS A 186 -13.43 -14.74 -1.56
CA LYS A 186 -13.88 -13.48 -2.18
C LYS A 186 -13.86 -12.28 -1.22
N LEU A 187 -12.97 -12.30 -0.24
CA LEU A 187 -12.85 -11.24 0.78
C LEU A 187 -11.67 -10.30 0.55
N LEU A 188 -10.70 -10.71 -0.29
CA LEU A 188 -9.48 -9.96 -0.50
C LEU A 188 -9.73 -8.57 -1.08
N ASP A 189 -10.58 -8.44 -2.10
CA ASP A 189 -10.82 -7.16 -2.79
C ASP A 189 -11.37 -6.10 -1.81
N LYS A 190 -12.29 -6.51 -0.91
CA LYS A 190 -12.82 -5.64 0.15
C LYS A 190 -11.72 -5.24 1.13
N ASP A 191 -10.92 -6.19 1.60
CA ASP A 191 -9.86 -5.92 2.58
C ASP A 191 -8.74 -5.04 2.00
N ILE A 192 -8.40 -5.17 0.71
CA ILE A 192 -7.46 -4.28 0.02
C ILE A 192 -8.00 -2.84 0.00
N LYS A 193 -9.29 -2.65 -0.30
CA LYS A 193 -9.92 -1.32 -0.31
C LYS A 193 -9.92 -0.65 1.06
N GLU A 194 -10.20 -1.43 2.11
CA GLU A 194 -10.24 -0.94 3.48
C GLU A 194 -8.84 -0.70 4.06
N ASN A 195 -7.84 -1.47 3.64
CA ASN A 195 -6.51 -1.51 4.24
C ASN A 195 -5.34 -1.42 3.23
N PRO A 196 -5.33 -0.44 2.31
CA PRO A 196 -4.44 -0.43 1.16
C PRO A 196 -2.95 -0.31 1.53
N ASP A 197 -2.61 0.44 2.59
CA ASP A 197 -1.22 0.65 2.99
C ASP A 197 -0.55 -0.65 3.48
N PHE A 198 -1.32 -1.58 4.08
CA PHE A 198 -0.81 -2.90 4.48
C PHE A 198 -0.40 -3.73 3.26
N TYR A 199 -1.26 -3.78 2.24
CA TYR A 199 -1.01 -4.56 1.04
C TYR A 199 0.11 -3.96 0.18
N LEU A 200 0.20 -2.63 0.11
CA LEU A 200 1.32 -1.92 -0.52
C LEU A 200 2.66 -2.20 0.18
N ASP A 201 2.71 -2.10 1.51
CA ASP A 201 3.90 -2.41 2.29
C ASP A 201 4.29 -3.89 2.15
N LEU A 202 3.31 -4.79 2.17
CA LEU A 202 3.56 -6.21 1.95
C LEU A 202 4.10 -6.48 0.55
N LEU A 203 3.49 -5.92 -0.50
CA LEU A 203 3.96 -6.06 -1.87
C LEU A 203 5.40 -5.55 -2.01
N LYS A 204 5.71 -4.40 -1.40
CA LYS A 204 7.08 -3.88 -1.37
C LYS A 204 8.05 -4.85 -0.70
N LYS A 205 7.69 -5.39 0.47
CA LYS A 205 8.51 -6.40 1.16
C LYS A 205 8.71 -7.66 0.33
N LEU A 206 7.69 -8.09 -0.41
CA LEU A 206 7.76 -9.24 -1.31
C LEU A 206 8.69 -8.98 -2.50
N GLN A 207 8.57 -7.81 -3.15
CA GLN A 207 9.44 -7.39 -4.24
C GLN A 207 10.91 -7.21 -3.82
N GLN A 208 11.15 -6.85 -2.56
CA GLN A 208 12.49 -6.75 -1.97
C GLN A 208 13.02 -8.09 -1.42
N SER A 209 12.16 -9.10 -1.34
CA SER A 209 12.53 -10.41 -0.84
C SER A 209 13.19 -11.27 -1.92
N ASP A 210 13.70 -12.40 -1.48
CA ASP A 210 14.31 -13.40 -2.33
C ASP A 210 13.31 -14.28 -3.10
N LEU A 211 11.99 -14.08 -2.93
CA LEU A 211 10.94 -14.86 -3.57
C LEU A 211 10.85 -14.61 -5.07
N GLU A 212 10.43 -15.62 -5.83
CA GLU A 212 10.21 -15.47 -7.27
C GLU A 212 9.02 -14.51 -7.55
N PRO A 213 9.13 -13.60 -8.55
CA PRO A 213 8.03 -12.69 -8.90
C PRO A 213 6.70 -13.38 -9.20
N SER A 214 6.75 -14.57 -9.79
CA SER A 214 5.58 -15.42 -10.06
C SER A 214 4.76 -15.75 -8.81
N SER A 215 5.39 -15.77 -7.63
CA SER A 215 4.75 -16.15 -6.36
C SER A 215 3.81 -15.08 -5.82
N TYR A 216 4.05 -13.80 -6.14
CA TYR A 216 3.23 -12.67 -5.69
C TYR A 216 2.57 -11.88 -6.82
N ALA A 217 2.80 -12.23 -8.10
CA ALA A 217 2.20 -11.57 -9.26
C ALA A 217 0.65 -11.50 -9.17
N TYR A 218 0.01 -12.53 -8.64
CA TYR A 218 -1.43 -12.53 -8.39
C TYR A 218 -1.87 -11.39 -7.44
N LEU A 219 -1.13 -11.18 -6.34
CA LEU A 219 -1.42 -10.11 -5.39
C LEU A 219 -1.16 -8.74 -6.00
N GLU A 220 -0.06 -8.59 -6.74
CA GLU A 220 0.26 -7.37 -7.50
C GLU A 220 -0.89 -7.01 -8.45
N ASN A 221 -1.38 -7.96 -9.25
CA ASN A 221 -2.50 -7.74 -10.16
C ASN A 221 -3.79 -7.31 -9.43
N LYS A 222 -4.11 -7.95 -8.30
CA LYS A 222 -5.29 -7.60 -7.49
C LYS A 222 -5.20 -6.20 -6.90
N ILE A 223 -4.02 -5.85 -6.41
CA ILE A 223 -3.70 -4.52 -5.89
C ILE A 223 -3.84 -3.48 -7.01
N MET A 224 -3.31 -3.75 -8.21
CA MET A 224 -3.41 -2.84 -9.37
C MET A 224 -4.87 -2.63 -9.82
N MET A 225 -5.67 -3.69 -9.91
CA MET A 225 -7.10 -3.58 -10.23
C MET A 225 -7.86 -2.74 -9.20
N THR A 226 -7.44 -2.78 -7.94
CA THR A 226 -8.07 -2.05 -6.84
C THR A 226 -7.50 -0.62 -6.69
N HIS A 227 -6.30 -0.35 -7.22
CA HIS A 227 -5.57 0.89 -7.00
C HIS A 227 -6.08 2.11 -7.74
N GLN A 228 -6.77 1.95 -8.87
CA GLN A 228 -7.34 3.09 -9.60
C GLN A 228 -8.23 3.93 -8.67
N ASP A 229 -9.11 3.29 -7.90
CA ASP A 229 -9.99 3.94 -6.93
C ASP A 229 -9.21 4.67 -5.79
N ILE A 230 -8.09 4.10 -5.35
CA ILE A 230 -7.30 4.61 -4.20
C ILE A 230 -6.50 5.85 -4.58
N ILE A 231 -5.86 5.85 -5.76
CA ILE A 231 -5.06 6.99 -6.26
C ILE A 231 -5.99 8.18 -6.52
N GLU A 232 -7.13 7.96 -7.16
CA GLU A 232 -8.12 9.00 -7.44
C GLU A 232 -8.64 9.67 -6.16
N ARG A 233 -8.89 8.89 -5.10
CA ARG A 233 -9.34 9.42 -3.81
C ARG A 233 -8.27 10.28 -3.14
N LYS A 234 -7.00 9.83 -3.09
CA LYS A 234 -5.90 10.62 -2.50
C LYS A 234 -5.66 11.91 -3.30
N TYR A 235 -5.71 11.84 -4.63
CA TYR A 235 -5.60 12.99 -5.51
C TYR A 235 -6.75 14.00 -5.32
N THR A 236 -7.99 13.52 -5.24
CA THR A 236 -9.18 14.36 -5.03
C THR A 236 -9.11 15.10 -3.69
N ILE A 237 -8.73 14.41 -2.61
CA ILE A 237 -8.55 15.03 -1.29
C ILE A 237 -7.47 16.13 -1.37
N SER A 238 -6.32 15.85 -1.98
CA SER A 238 -5.26 16.85 -2.16
C SER A 238 -5.74 18.05 -2.97
N MET A 239 -6.54 17.84 -4.01
CA MET A 239 -7.09 18.90 -4.85
C MET A 239 -8.03 19.81 -4.06
N VAL A 240 -8.90 19.24 -3.21
CA VAL A 240 -9.79 20.00 -2.33
C VAL A 240 -9.00 20.87 -1.34
N PHE A 241 -7.97 20.32 -0.70
CA PHE A 241 -7.10 21.11 0.20
C PHE A 241 -6.38 22.24 -0.53
N ASN A 242 -5.85 21.99 -1.73
CA ASN A 242 -5.22 23.03 -2.55
C ASN A 242 -6.22 24.15 -2.93
N PHE A 243 -7.45 23.78 -3.30
CA PHE A 243 -8.50 24.74 -3.63
C PHE A 243 -8.89 25.60 -2.42
N LEU A 244 -9.08 24.99 -1.25
CA LEU A 244 -9.36 25.69 0.01
C LEU A 244 -8.23 26.65 0.38
N GLY A 245 -6.97 26.22 0.24
CA GLY A 245 -5.80 27.07 0.47
C GLY A 245 -5.76 28.28 -0.47
N PHE A 246 -5.97 28.07 -1.77
CA PHE A 246 -5.99 29.14 -2.77
C PHE A 246 -7.15 30.12 -2.53
N SER A 247 -8.34 29.61 -2.21
CA SER A 247 -9.50 30.42 -1.86
C SER A 247 -9.25 31.29 -0.62
N GLY A 248 -8.60 30.74 0.41
CA GLY A 248 -8.19 31.48 1.60
C GLY A 248 -7.22 32.62 1.30
N ILE A 249 -6.20 32.36 0.45
CA ILE A 249 -5.24 33.38 0.01
C ILE A 249 -5.95 34.50 -0.78
N LEU A 250 -6.83 34.14 -1.71
CA LEU A 250 -7.64 35.11 -2.46
C LEU A 250 -8.52 35.96 -1.53
N GLY A 251 -9.14 35.35 -0.53
CA GLY A 251 -9.91 36.06 0.49
C GLY A 251 -9.07 37.07 1.27
N LEU A 252 -7.86 36.68 1.70
CA LEU A 252 -6.90 37.57 2.36
C LEU A 252 -6.49 38.73 1.45
N LEU A 253 -6.14 38.45 0.20
CA LEU A 253 -5.79 39.48 -0.79
C LEU A 253 -6.95 40.45 -1.02
N PHE A 254 -8.18 39.95 -1.08
CA PHE A 254 -9.38 40.78 -1.19
C PHE A 254 -9.58 41.69 0.03
N VAL A 255 -9.38 41.17 1.25
CA VAL A 255 -9.44 41.96 2.49
C VAL A 255 -8.38 43.06 2.49
N VAL A 256 -7.12 42.73 2.17
CA VAL A 256 -6.01 43.70 2.09
C VAL A 256 -6.31 44.77 1.03
N PHE A 257 -6.80 44.37 -0.14
CA PHE A 257 -7.21 45.31 -1.20
C PHE A 257 -8.33 46.24 -0.74
N ARG A 258 -9.33 45.71 -0.03
CA ARG A 258 -10.43 46.50 0.54
C ARG A 258 -9.94 47.48 1.61
N MET A 259 -8.97 47.09 2.43
CA MET A 259 -8.36 47.96 3.44
C MET A 259 -7.58 49.11 2.79
N ARG A 260 -6.83 48.85 1.71
CA ARG A 260 -6.09 49.90 0.98
C ARG A 260 -7.00 50.97 0.38
N LYS A 261 -8.21 50.61 -0.08
CA LYS A 261 -9.17 51.57 -0.67
C LYS A 261 -9.81 52.55 0.33
N LYS A 262 -9.74 52.30 1.65
CA LYS A 262 -10.35 53.17 2.67
C LYS A 262 -9.45 54.31 3.18
N SER A 263 -8.21 54.43 2.71
CA SER A 263 -7.25 55.42 3.17
C SER A 263 -7.07 56.60 2.21
N HIS A 264 -8.14 57.34 1.94
CA HIS A 264 -8.05 58.74 1.51
C HIS A 264 -8.90 59.59 2.45
N PHE A 265 -8.53 59.61 3.73
CA PHE A 265 -9.00 60.65 4.65
C PHE A 265 -8.00 61.81 4.57
N THR A 266 -8.25 62.75 3.64
CA THR A 266 -7.55 64.05 3.67
C THR A 266 -8.20 64.87 4.79
N PRO A 267 -7.47 65.23 5.86
CA PRO A 267 -8.00 66.15 6.86
C PRO A 267 -8.38 67.46 6.16
N THR A 268 -9.63 67.89 6.29
CA THR A 268 -10.13 69.14 5.71
C THR A 268 -9.41 70.30 6.38
N VAL A 269 -8.35 70.81 5.76
CA VAL A 269 -7.68 72.04 6.20
C VAL A 269 -8.65 73.19 5.90
N PRO A 270 -9.12 73.94 6.91
CA PRO A 270 -10.02 75.05 6.67
C PRO A 270 -9.35 76.11 5.78
N LEU A 271 -10.15 76.77 4.95
CA LEU A 271 -9.69 77.92 4.17
C LEU A 271 -9.35 79.07 5.12
N SER A 272 -8.23 79.73 4.86
CA SER A 272 -7.89 81.00 5.51
C SER A 272 -8.91 82.08 5.13
N LYS A 273 -8.93 83.18 5.89
CA LYS A 273 -9.81 84.32 5.62
C LYS A 273 -9.65 84.87 4.19
N GLN A 274 -8.42 84.98 3.69
CA GLN A 274 -8.15 85.44 2.33
C GLN A 274 -8.56 84.43 1.26
N GLU A 275 -8.37 83.13 1.51
CA GLU A 275 -8.86 82.09 0.61
C GLU A 275 -10.38 82.05 0.55
N ASN A 276 -11.08 82.30 1.66
CA ASN A 276 -12.55 82.45 1.64
C ASN A 276 -12.98 83.66 0.82
N ASN A 277 -12.36 84.84 1.01
CA ASN A 277 -12.66 86.02 0.20
C ASN A 277 -12.49 85.76 -1.30
N VAL A 278 -11.38 85.13 -1.69
CA VAL A 278 -11.12 84.76 -3.10
C VAL A 278 -12.15 83.74 -3.58
N LYS A 279 -12.46 82.70 -2.79
CA LYS A 279 -13.48 81.68 -3.11
C LYS A 279 -14.85 82.32 -3.35
N ASP A 280 -15.29 83.23 -2.48
CA ASP A 280 -16.60 83.87 -2.59
C ASP A 280 -16.72 84.73 -3.85
N LEU A 281 -15.65 85.46 -4.22
CA LEU A 281 -15.61 86.21 -5.49
C LEU A 281 -15.54 85.28 -6.72
N ILE A 282 -14.89 84.10 -6.60
CA ILE A 282 -14.94 83.07 -7.65
C ILE A 282 -16.38 82.57 -7.82
N MET A 283 -17.09 82.32 -6.72
CA MET A 283 -18.49 81.88 -6.72
C MET A 283 -19.45 82.92 -7.30
N GLN A 284 -19.12 84.21 -7.20
CA GLN A 284 -19.83 85.30 -7.87
C GLN A 284 -19.53 85.42 -9.37
N GLY A 285 -18.67 84.56 -9.94
CA GLY A 285 -18.33 84.55 -11.35
C GLY A 285 -17.18 85.48 -11.76
N LYS A 286 -16.52 86.17 -10.82
CA LYS A 286 -15.48 87.16 -11.12
C LYS A 286 -14.17 86.53 -11.62
N THR A 287 -13.60 87.05 -12.68
CA THR A 287 -12.30 86.65 -13.23
C THR A 287 -11.17 86.97 -12.26
N ASN A 288 -10.02 86.30 -12.39
CA ASN A 288 -8.87 86.56 -11.51
C ASN A 288 -8.37 88.01 -11.58
N LYS A 289 -8.63 88.71 -12.70
CA LYS A 289 -8.30 90.14 -12.88
C LYS A 289 -9.24 91.03 -12.07
N GLU A 290 -10.53 90.73 -12.07
CA GLU A 290 -11.53 91.44 -11.26
C GLU A 290 -11.31 91.19 -9.76
N ILE A 291 -11.03 89.94 -9.37
CA ILE A 291 -10.69 89.58 -7.98
C ILE A 291 -9.44 90.33 -7.51
N ALA A 292 -8.41 90.41 -8.35
CA ALA A 292 -7.19 91.13 -8.05
C ALA A 292 -7.44 92.63 -7.82
N ALA A 293 -8.29 93.24 -8.65
CA ALA A 293 -8.66 94.65 -8.52
C ALA A 293 -9.48 94.90 -7.24
N GLU A 294 -10.42 94.03 -6.91
CA GLU A 294 -11.32 94.20 -5.77
C GLU A 294 -10.65 93.94 -4.41
N LEU A 295 -9.72 92.99 -4.36
CA LEU A 295 -8.95 92.70 -3.16
C LEU A 295 -7.65 93.51 -3.07
N PHE A 296 -7.37 94.40 -4.04
CA PHE A 296 -6.12 95.19 -4.13
C PHE A 296 -4.85 94.33 -4.02
N ILE A 297 -4.82 93.19 -4.72
CA ILE A 297 -3.68 92.25 -4.76
C ILE A 297 -3.25 91.93 -6.20
N SER A 298 -2.07 91.34 -6.38
CA SER A 298 -1.61 90.93 -7.70
C SER A 298 -2.40 89.73 -8.25
N ILE A 299 -2.52 89.63 -9.58
CA ILE A 299 -3.14 88.46 -10.25
C ILE A 299 -2.40 87.16 -9.88
N SER A 300 -1.07 87.21 -9.71
CA SER A 300 -0.28 86.07 -9.22
C SER A 300 -0.72 85.62 -7.84
N THR A 301 -0.99 86.55 -6.92
CA THR A 301 -1.49 86.25 -5.57
C THR A 301 -2.86 85.57 -5.64
N VAL A 302 -3.76 86.03 -6.52
CA VAL A 302 -5.06 85.38 -6.75
C VAL A 302 -4.90 83.95 -7.27
N LYS A 303 -3.96 83.71 -8.21
CA LYS A 303 -3.66 82.36 -8.72
C LYS A 303 -3.15 81.44 -7.61
N THR A 304 -2.26 81.94 -6.74
CA THR A 304 -1.78 81.18 -5.58
C THR A 304 -2.92 80.81 -4.63
N HIS A 305 -3.76 81.77 -4.25
CA HIS A 305 -4.94 81.49 -3.42
C HIS A 305 -5.88 80.48 -4.08
N THR A 306 -6.12 80.60 -5.39
CA THR A 306 -6.98 79.69 -6.15
C THR A 306 -6.44 78.26 -6.15
N SER A 307 -5.13 78.08 -6.35
CA SER A 307 -4.47 76.77 -6.30
C SER A 307 -4.58 76.13 -4.91
N ASN A 308 -4.42 76.93 -3.85
CA ASN A 308 -4.55 76.44 -2.48
C ASN A 308 -6.00 76.07 -2.14
N ILE A 309 -6.98 76.86 -2.61
CA ILE A 309 -8.41 76.55 -2.46
C ILE A 309 -8.73 75.21 -3.15
N TYR A 310 -8.27 75.02 -4.38
CA TYR A 310 -8.49 73.79 -5.14
C TYR A 310 -7.92 72.56 -4.43
N SER A 311 -6.69 72.68 -3.93
CA SER A 311 -6.03 71.63 -3.16
C SER A 311 -6.79 71.33 -1.85
N LYS A 312 -7.16 72.36 -1.07
CA LYS A 312 -7.85 72.18 0.22
C LYS A 312 -9.27 71.65 0.08
N LEU A 313 -9.96 72.02 -0.99
CA LEU A 313 -11.33 71.57 -1.26
C LEU A 313 -11.38 70.30 -2.11
N ASN A 314 -10.24 69.74 -2.53
CA ASN A 314 -10.12 68.60 -3.42
C ASN A 314 -11.00 68.77 -4.69
N VAL A 315 -10.81 69.91 -5.38
CA VAL A 315 -11.44 70.21 -6.67
C VAL A 315 -10.35 70.50 -7.70
N SER A 316 -10.57 70.13 -8.95
CA SER A 316 -9.55 70.16 -10.00
C SER A 316 -9.56 71.46 -10.80
N ASN A 317 -10.68 72.18 -10.83
CA ASN A 317 -10.82 73.38 -11.65
C ASN A 317 -11.94 74.30 -11.16
N ARG A 318 -11.97 75.50 -11.74
CA ARG A 318 -12.95 76.55 -11.44
C ARG A 318 -14.40 76.09 -11.62
N LYS A 319 -14.67 75.30 -12.67
CA LYS A 319 -16.03 74.79 -12.94
C LYS A 319 -16.48 73.82 -11.85
N GLU A 320 -15.58 72.93 -11.41
CA GLU A 320 -15.84 72.01 -10.31
C GLU A 320 -16.09 72.74 -8.98
N LEU A 321 -15.34 73.82 -8.71
CA LEU A 321 -15.59 74.67 -7.54
C LEU A 321 -16.99 75.31 -7.59
N LEU A 322 -17.42 75.82 -8.75
CA LEU A 322 -18.73 76.43 -8.93
C LEU A 322 -19.90 75.45 -8.80
N LEU A 323 -19.68 74.17 -9.09
CA LEU A 323 -20.70 73.11 -8.99
C LEU A 323 -20.85 72.55 -7.57
N LYS A 324 -19.94 72.87 -6.65
CA LYS A 324 -19.86 72.29 -5.30
C LYS A 324 -20.63 73.11 -4.26
N GLN A 325 -21.89 73.47 -4.57
CA GLN A 325 -22.78 74.26 -3.69
C GLN A 325 -23.09 73.56 -2.36
#